data_AF-A0A533TL57-F1
#
_entry.id   AF-A0A533TL57-F1
#
_cell.length_a   1.000
_cell.length_b   1.000
_cell.length_c   1.000
_cell.angle_alpha   90.00
_cell.angle_beta   90.00
_cell.angle_gamma   90.00
#
_symmetry.space_group_name_H-M   'P 1'
#
loop_
_entity.id
_entity.type
_entity.pdbx_description
1 polymer ?
#
loop_
_entity_poly.entity_id
_entity_poly.type
_entity_poly.pdbx_seq_one_letter_code
_entity_poly.pdbx_strand_id
1 'polypeptide(L)'
;LGRGGCQHEEHTAITKVSEGHYIMKLRLPFAFDNKMETNVLQLGDSLTLRIGNYQKGVILPLFLAGMRVASAIYEDQWLKIEFRKKKADASLR
;
A
#
# COMPACT_ATOMS: atom_id res chain seq x y z
N LEU A 1 22.35 -27.68 -12.69
CA LEU A 1 22.52 -26.74 -11.56
C LEU A 1 21.25 -25.91 -11.45
N GLY A 2 20.48 -26.13 -10.39
CA GLY A 2 19.21 -25.44 -10.15
C GLY A 2 19.42 -23.94 -9.98
N ARG A 3 18.71 -23.16 -10.79
CA ARG A 3 18.73 -21.70 -10.78
C ARG A 3 18.31 -21.23 -9.38
N GLY A 4 19.18 -20.44 -8.74
CA GLY A 4 18.91 -19.84 -7.44
C GLY A 4 17.57 -19.12 -7.48
N GLY A 5 16.63 -19.61 -6.68
CA GLY A 5 15.36 -18.93 -6.46
C GLY A 5 15.67 -17.57 -5.84
N CYS A 6 15.36 -16.51 -6.58
CA CYS A 6 15.21 -15.18 -6.02
C CYS A 6 14.05 -15.23 -5.02
N GLN A 7 14.32 -15.64 -3.77
CA GLN A 7 13.40 -15.44 -2.67
C GLN A 7 13.50 -13.97 -2.25
N HIS A 8 13.00 -13.08 -3.09
CA HIS A 8 12.49 -11.82 -2.57
C HIS A 8 11.17 -12.20 -1.91
N GLU A 9 11.22 -12.39 -0.58
CA GLU A 9 10.02 -12.42 0.25
C GLU A 9 9.38 -11.03 0.11
N GLU A 10 8.59 -10.85 -0.95
CA GLU A 10 7.98 -9.56 -1.24
C GLU A 10 6.83 -9.40 -0.23
N HIS A 11 7.13 -8.78 0.91
CA HIS A 11 6.15 -8.44 1.96
C HIS A 11 5.08 -7.44 1.46
N THR A 12 5.01 -7.18 0.16
CA THR A 12 4.12 -6.23 -0.49
C THR A 12 3.49 -6.88 -1.72
N ALA A 13 2.17 -6.91 -1.81
CA ALA A 13 1.45 -7.42 -2.97
C ALA A 13 0.58 -6.31 -3.57
N ILE A 14 0.75 -6.01 -4.85
CA ILE A 14 -0.08 -5.03 -5.55
C ILE A 14 -1.03 -5.78 -6.49
N THR A 15 -2.33 -5.56 -6.32
CA THR A 15 -3.38 -6.17 -7.14
C THR A 15 -4.15 -5.07 -7.86
N LYS A 16 -4.24 -5.15 -9.19
CA LYS A 16 -5.13 -4.29 -9.98
C LYS A 16 -6.54 -4.85 -9.89
N VAL A 17 -7.47 -4.08 -9.30
CA VAL A 17 -8.88 -4.47 -9.21
C VAL A 17 -9.62 -4.07 -10.48
N SER A 18 -9.37 -2.85 -10.96
CA SER A 18 -10.00 -2.29 -12.16
C SER A 18 -9.17 -1.15 -12.72
N GLU A 19 -9.58 -0.58 -13.85
CA GLU A 19 -8.86 0.54 -14.47
C GLU A 19 -8.90 1.79 -13.56
N GLY A 20 -7.75 2.14 -12.97
CA GLY A 20 -7.67 3.22 -11.98
C GLY A 20 -8.08 2.80 -10.56
N HIS A 21 -8.22 1.50 -10.27
CA HIS A 21 -8.42 0.99 -8.92
C HIS A 21 -7.40 -0.12 -8.62
N TYR A 22 -6.54 0.14 -7.63
CA TYR A 22 -5.47 -0.76 -7.23
C TYR A 22 -5.53 -0.98 -5.72
N ILE A 23 -5.22 -2.19 -5.28
CA ILE A 23 -5.10 -2.55 -3.88
C ILE A 23 -3.66 -2.98 -3.64
N MET A 24 -2.98 -2.29 -2.74
CA MET A 24 -1.69 -2.72 -2.23
C MET A 24 -1.89 -3.37 -0.86
N LYS A 25 -1.34 -4.55 -0.66
CA LYS A 25 -1.34 -5.25 0.61
C LYS A 25 0.07 -5.31 1.14
N LEU A 26 0.27 -4.89 2.38
CA LEU A 26 1.55 -5.01 3.06
C LEU A 26 1.44 -5.97 4.22
N ARG A 27 2.28 -6.99 4.22
CA ARG A 27 2.38 -7.94 5.33
C ARG A 27 3.11 -7.28 6.48
N LEU A 28 2.44 -7.23 7.62
CA LEU A 28 2.98 -6.65 8.85
C LEU A 28 2.83 -7.71 9.95
N PRO A 29 3.77 -8.67 10.01
CA PRO A 29 3.71 -9.78 10.96
C PRO A 29 3.99 -9.32 12.40
N PHE A 30 4.25 -8.03 12.64
CA PHE A 30 4.60 -7.46 13.95
C PHE A 30 3.52 -6.55 14.53
N ALA A 31 2.48 -6.21 13.78
CA ALA A 31 1.37 -5.41 14.29
C ALA A 31 0.39 -6.32 15.05
N PHE A 32 0.86 -6.88 16.16
CA PHE A 32 0.13 -7.85 16.97
C PHE A 32 -1.04 -7.25 17.74
N ASP A 33 -1.08 -5.92 17.91
CA ASP A 33 -2.13 -5.27 18.70
C ASP A 33 -3.07 -4.46 17.79
N ASN A 34 -4.31 -4.94 17.69
CA ASN A 34 -5.41 -4.34 16.92
C ASN A 34 -5.74 -2.90 17.37
N LYS A 35 -5.17 -2.40 18.48
CA LYS A 35 -5.34 -1.02 18.94
C LYS A 35 -4.21 -0.08 18.52
N MET A 36 -3.22 -0.55 17.75
CA MET A 36 -2.17 0.33 17.23
C MET A 36 -2.75 1.23 16.15
N GLU A 37 -2.64 2.55 16.35
CA GLU A 37 -2.99 3.53 15.32
C GLU A 37 -2.12 3.31 14.08
N THR A 38 -2.76 2.94 12.97
CA THR A 38 -2.11 2.76 11.67
C THR A 38 -2.20 4.08 10.91
N ASN A 39 -1.07 4.77 10.75
CA ASN A 39 -0.98 5.99 9.97
C ASN A 39 -0.28 5.70 8.63
N VAL A 40 -0.90 6.13 7.54
CA VAL A 40 -0.38 5.94 6.18
C VAL A 40 -0.21 7.31 5.56
N LEU A 41 1.03 7.65 5.22
CA LEU A 41 1.39 8.93 4.65
C LEU A 41 1.98 8.71 3.26
N GLN A 42 1.30 9.21 2.23
CA GLN A 42 1.82 9.21 0.86
C GLN A 42 2.57 10.53 0.59
N LEU A 43 3.84 10.42 0.22
CA LEU A 43 4.73 11.51 -0.13
C LEU A 43 5.20 11.31 -1.58
N GLY A 44 4.41 11.80 -2.54
CA GLY A 44 4.68 11.66 -3.96
C GLY A 44 4.73 10.18 -4.39
N ASP A 45 5.92 9.74 -4.77
CA ASP A 45 6.27 8.36 -5.12
C ASP A 45 6.72 7.48 -3.95
N SER A 46 6.67 7.99 -2.72
CA SER A 46 6.95 7.20 -1.52
C SER A 46 5.73 7.09 -0.61
N LEU A 47 5.58 5.93 0.04
CA LEU A 47 4.54 5.64 1.01
C LEU A 47 5.20 5.32 2.34
N THR A 48 4.94 6.15 3.34
CA THR A 48 5.38 5.93 4.71
C THR A 48 4.25 5.34 5.52
N LEU A 49 4.52 4.19 6.12
CA LEU A 49 3.62 3.44 6.96
C LEU A 49 4.12 3.55 8.39
N ARG A 50 3.26 4.00 9.30
CA ARG A 50 3.58 4.14 10.71
C ARG A 50 2.54 3.43 11.55
N ILE A 51 2.96 2.45 12.36
CA ILE A 51 2.08 1.64 13.19
C ILE A 51 2.68 1.59 14.58
N GLY A 52 2.11 2.35 15.51
CA GLY A 52 2.72 2.57 16.81
C GLY A 52 4.17 3.09 16.69
N ASN A 53 5.14 2.26 17.11
CA ASN A 53 6.57 2.58 17.07
C ASN A 53 7.29 2.02 15.83
N TYR A 54 6.58 1.32 14.94
CA TYR A 54 7.14 0.80 13.69
C TYR A 54 6.91 1.80 12.55
N GLN A 55 7.97 2.11 11.80
CA GLN A 55 7.88 2.93 10.59
C GLN A 55 8.55 2.21 9.42
N LYS A 56 7.84 2.13 8.29
CA LYS A 56 8.36 1.57 7.05
C LYS A 56 8.06 2.49 5.88
N GLY A 57 9.11 2.93 5.19
CA GLY A 57 9.01 3.58 3.89
C GLY A 57 8.94 2.52 2.78
N VAL A 58 8.07 2.74 1.82
CA VAL A 58 7.90 1.89 0.63
C VAL A 58 7.89 2.79 -0.59
N ILE A 59 8.67 2.46 -1.60
CA ILE A 59 8.65 3.20 -2.86
C ILE A 59 7.44 2.72 -3.65
N LEU A 60 6.51 3.64 -3.94
CA LEU A 60 5.40 3.38 -4.83
C LEU A 60 5.90 3.39 -6.27
N PRO A 61 5.43 2.44 -7.09
CA PRO A 61 5.58 2.55 -8.53
C PRO A 61 4.96 3.84 -9.05
N LEU A 62 5.50 4.38 -10.15
CA LEU A 62 5.05 5.63 -10.77
C LEU A 62 3.53 5.67 -11.01
N PHE A 63 2.94 4.53 -11.36
CA PHE A 63 1.50 4.41 -11.58
C PHE A 63 0.68 4.57 -10.29
N LEU A 64 1.17 4.10 -9.13
CA LEU A 64 0.50 4.30 -7.83
C LEU A 64 0.79 5.68 -7.24
N ALA A 65 1.98 6.24 -7.47
CA ALA A 65 2.37 7.58 -7.02
C ALA A 65 1.39 8.66 -7.52
N GLY A 66 0.90 8.50 -8.75
CA GLY A 66 -0.12 9.39 -9.35
C GLY A 66 -1.56 9.11 -8.89
N MET A 67 -1.78 8.13 -8.01
CA MET A 67 -3.09 7.79 -7.45
C MET A 67 -3.23 8.33 -6.03
N ARG A 68 -4.47 8.45 -5.56
CA ARG A 68 -4.77 8.87 -4.19
C ARG A 68 -5.15 7.65 -3.36
N VAL A 69 -4.61 7.55 -2.15
CA VAL A 69 -5.10 6.60 -1.15
C VAL A 69 -6.55 6.94 -0.82
N ALA A 70 -7.45 6.01 -1.13
CA ALA A 70 -8.87 6.10 -0.83
C ALA A 70 -9.18 5.60 0.57
N SER A 71 -8.55 4.50 0.99
CA SER A 71 -8.71 3.90 2.32
C SER A 71 -7.52 3.01 2.65
N ALA A 72 -7.25 2.84 3.94
CA ALA A 72 -6.25 1.91 4.44
C ALA A 72 -6.86 1.13 5.62
N ILE A 73 -6.88 -0.19 5.51
CA ILE A 73 -7.52 -1.09 6.48
C ILE A 73 -6.51 -2.18 6.83
N TYR A 74 -6.26 -2.37 8.11
CA TYR A 74 -5.43 -3.47 8.61
C TYR A 74 -6.32 -4.65 9.01
N GLU A 75 -6.13 -5.79 8.37
CA GLU A 75 -6.85 -7.04 8.69
C GLU A 75 -5.94 -8.24 8.48
N ASP A 76 -6.01 -9.24 9.36
CA ASP A 76 -5.32 -10.53 9.18
C ASP A 76 -3.80 -10.42 9.00
N GLN A 77 -3.14 -9.46 9.65
CA GLN A 77 -1.71 -9.17 9.45
C GLN A 77 -1.35 -8.54 8.09
N TRP A 78 -2.36 -8.05 7.36
CA TRP A 78 -2.19 -7.35 6.09
C TRP A 78 -2.80 -5.95 6.16
N LEU A 79 -2.00 -4.94 5.89
CA LEU A 79 -2.50 -3.60 5.63
C LEU A 79 -2.90 -3.49 4.16
N LYS A 80 -4.20 -3.46 3.91
CA LYS A 80 -4.82 -3.24 2.61
C LYS A 80 -4.98 -1.75 2.39
N ILE A 81 -4.37 -1.24 1.33
CA ILE A 81 -4.40 0.17 0.95
C ILE A 81 -5.07 0.24 -0.41
N GLU A 82 -6.25 0.86 -0.46
CA GLU A 82 -6.98 1.12 -1.68
C GLU A 82 -6.46 2.40 -2.31
N PHE A 83 -5.94 2.28 -3.52
CA PHE A 83 -5.58 3.40 -4.39
C PHE A 83 -6.66 3.57 -5.43
N ARG A 84 -7.20 4.79 -5.51
CA ARG A 84 -8.12 5.18 -6.56
C ARG A 84 -7.47 6.29 -7.36
N LYS A 85 -7.50 6.16 -8.68
CA LYS A 85 -7.20 7.27 -9.58
C LYS A 85 -8.16 8.37 -9.16
N LYS A 86 -7.63 9.54 -8.81
CA LYS A 86 -8.46 10.74 -8.62
C LYS A 86 -9.25 10.83 -9.91
N LYS A 87 -10.53 10.47 -9.89
CA LYS A 87 -11.41 10.70 -11.03
C LYS A 87 -11.21 12.19 -11.24
N ALA A 88 -10.54 12.55 -12.33
CA ALA A 88 -10.41 13.95 -12.71
C ALA A 88 -11.83 14.44 -12.57
N ASP A 89 -11.98 15.39 -11.65
CA ASP A 89 -13.25 15.97 -11.30
C ASP A 89 -13.90 16.32 -12.63
N ALA A 90 -14.84 15.47 -13.05
CA ALA A 90 -15.68 15.70 -14.20
C ALA A 90 -16.81 16.61 -13.73
N SER A 91 -16.46 17.64 -12.95
CA SER A 91 -17.14 18.92 -12.92
C SER A 91 -16.47 19.70 -14.05
N LEU A 92 -16.78 19.45 -15.33
CA LEU A 92 -18.04 19.82 -15.96
C LEU A 92 -18.66 21.10 -15.37
N ARG A 93 -17.98 22.23 -15.60
CA ARG A 93 -18.50 23.46 -16.27
C ARG A 93 -17.82 24.71 -15.76
#